data_AF-A0A6A4IQL8-F1
#
_entry.id   AF-A0A6A4IQL8-F1
#
_cell.length_a   1.000
_cell.length_b   1.000
_cell.length_c   1.000
_cell.angle_alpha   90.00
_cell.angle_beta   90.00
_cell.angle_gamma   90.00
#
_symmetry.space_group_name_H-M   'P 1'
#
loop_
_entity.id
_entity.type
_entity.pdbx_description
1 polymer ?
#
loop_
_entity_poly.entity_id
_entity_poly.type
_entity_poly.pdbx_seq_one_letter_code
_entity_poly.pdbx_strand_id
1 'polypeptide(L)'
;MLSQHAKAYRSLLRELKKSSLPPHKINPALSSNFRNLAEKARNSDAVFEDLRNAIIFMTAQREHKVLLDRYNPLFDLTAEERIHATARRVGLDMPITHVPEN
;
A
#
# COMPACT_ATOMS: atom_id res chain seq x y z
N MET A 1 5.38 -32.46 -2.39
CA MET A 1 5.75 -31.15 -2.97
C MET A 1 4.48 -30.32 -3.19
N LEU A 2 4.39 -29.08 -2.70
CA LEU A 2 3.22 -28.21 -2.95
C LEU A 2 3.19 -27.74 -4.42
N SER A 3 2.01 -27.79 -5.05
CA SER A 3 1.79 -27.26 -6.41
C SER A 3 2.19 -25.78 -6.51
N GLN A 4 2.76 -25.40 -7.66
CA GLN A 4 3.19 -24.04 -7.95
C GLN A 4 2.04 -23.02 -7.81
N HIS A 5 0.85 -23.35 -8.32
CA HIS A 5 -0.35 -22.51 -8.18
C HIS A 5 -0.74 -22.32 -6.70
N ALA A 6 -0.63 -23.38 -5.88
CA ALA A 6 -0.93 -23.29 -4.45
C ALA A 6 0.08 -22.40 -3.70
N LYS A 7 1.36 -22.42 -4.09
CA LYS A 7 2.37 -21.52 -3.52
C LYS A 7 2.08 -20.06 -3.88
N ALA A 8 1.80 -19.78 -5.16
CA ALA A 8 1.51 -18.44 -5.65
C ALA A 8 0.25 -17.83 -5.00
N TYR A 9 -0.82 -18.61 -4.88
CA TYR A 9 -2.03 -18.18 -4.18
C TYR A 9 -1.77 -17.86 -2.70
N ARG A 10 -0.97 -18.69 -2.02
CA ARG A 10 -0.61 -18.45 -0.61
C ARG A 10 0.23 -17.20 -0.43
N SER A 11 1.18 -16.92 -1.33
CA SER A 11 1.93 -15.66 -1.29
C SER A 11 1.00 -14.47 -1.50
N LEU A 12 0.11 -14.52 -2.48
CA LEU A 12 -0.87 -13.46 -2.73
C LEU A 12 -1.75 -13.18 -1.51
N LEU A 13 -2.31 -14.21 -0.87
CA LEU A 13 -3.11 -14.04 0.35
C LEU A 13 -2.30 -13.46 1.51
N ARG A 14 -1.03 -13.84 1.65
CA ARG A 14 -0.15 -13.29 2.70
C ARG A 14 0.10 -11.81 2.46
N GLU A 15 0.35 -11.41 1.22
CA GLU A 15 0.57 -10.01 0.85
C GLU A 15 -0.69 -9.17 1.05
N LEU A 16 -1.87 -9.68 0.67
CA LEU A 16 -3.17 -9.04 0.99
C LEU A 16 -3.40 -8.85 2.49
N LYS A 17 -3.04 -9.84 3.31
CA LYS A 17 -3.19 -9.74 4.77
C LYS A 17 -2.25 -8.70 5.38
N LYS A 18 -1.06 -8.55 4.81
CA LYS A 18 -0.07 -7.55 5.24
C LYS A 18 -0.45 -6.14 4.78
N SER A 19 -1.12 -6.01 3.64
CA SER A 19 -1.52 -4.72 3.09
C SER A 19 -2.86 -4.20 3.64
N SER A 20 -3.64 -5.01 4.36
CA SER A 20 -4.92 -4.57 4.92
C SER A 20 -4.71 -3.61 6.10
N LEU A 21 -5.54 -2.56 6.19
CA LEU A 21 -5.66 -1.71 7.37
C LEU A 21 -7.04 -1.92 7.99
N PRO A 22 -7.15 -2.50 9.20
CA PRO A 22 -6.09 -3.02 10.08
C PRO A 22 -5.43 -4.32 9.57
N PRO A 23 -4.22 -4.67 10.05
CA PRO A 23 -3.49 -5.84 9.56
C PRO A 23 -4.28 -7.13 9.80
N HIS A 24 -4.16 -8.07 8.87
CA HIS A 24 -4.82 -9.37 8.86
C HIS A 24 -6.36 -9.39 8.78
N LYS A 25 -7.05 -8.24 8.72
CA LYS A 25 -8.49 -8.17 8.45
C LYS A 25 -8.75 -7.93 6.97
N ILE A 26 -9.12 -8.99 6.24
CA ILE A 26 -9.53 -8.90 4.84
C ILE A 26 -11.05 -9.00 4.75
N ASN A 27 -11.66 -8.20 3.86
CA ASN A 27 -13.06 -8.34 3.50
C ASN A 27 -13.32 -9.75 2.90
N PRO A 28 -14.27 -10.54 3.44
CA PRO A 28 -14.60 -11.87 2.92
C PRO A 28 -14.88 -11.89 1.41
N ALA A 29 -15.55 -10.87 0.87
CA ALA A 29 -15.84 -10.76 -0.56
C ALA A 29 -14.56 -10.61 -1.40
N LEU A 30 -13.56 -9.91 -0.89
CA LEU A 30 -12.27 -9.80 -1.57
C LEU A 30 -11.55 -11.15 -1.59
N SER A 31 -11.60 -11.88 -0.47
CA SER A 31 -10.96 -13.20 -0.35
C SER A 31 -11.59 -14.25 -1.29
N SER A 32 -12.92 -14.22 -1.48
CA SER A 32 -13.61 -15.10 -2.43
C SER A 32 -13.27 -14.74 -3.87
N ASN A 33 -13.20 -13.44 -4.21
CA ASN A 33 -12.80 -12.98 -5.54
C ASN A 33 -11.39 -13.47 -5.91
N PHE A 34 -10.40 -13.30 -5.01
CA PHE A 34 -9.05 -13.79 -5.25
C PHE A 34 -8.95 -15.31 -5.29
N ARG A 35 -9.82 -16.02 -4.56
CA ARG A 35 -9.92 -17.47 -4.67
C ARG A 35 -10.42 -17.88 -6.06
N ASN A 36 -11.47 -17.24 -6.56
CA ASN A 36 -11.99 -17.49 -7.90
C ASN A 36 -10.96 -17.18 -8.99
N LEU A 37 -10.17 -16.10 -8.82
CA LEU A 37 -9.05 -15.79 -9.71
C LEU A 37 -7.96 -16.87 -9.68
N ALA A 38 -7.63 -17.39 -8.50
CA ALA A 38 -6.64 -18.46 -8.38
C ALA A 38 -7.11 -19.79 -8.99
N GLU A 39 -8.41 -20.09 -8.94
CA GLU A 39 -8.98 -21.24 -9.64
C GLU A 39 -8.92 -21.04 -11.17
N LYS A 40 -9.20 -19.83 -11.68
CA LYS A 40 -9.00 -19.52 -13.11
C LYS A 40 -7.53 -19.64 -13.53
N ALA A 41 -6.60 -19.21 -12.67
CA ALA A 41 -5.16 -19.32 -12.89
C ALA A 41 -4.62 -20.76 -12.92
N ARG A 42 -5.39 -21.77 -12.49
CA ARG A 42 -5.01 -23.18 -12.66
C ARG A 42 -5.20 -23.68 -14.09
N ASN A 43 -6.14 -23.07 -14.82
CA ASN A 43 -6.53 -23.52 -16.15
C ASN A 43 -5.93 -22.64 -17.26
N SER A 44 -5.26 -21.53 -16.92
CA SER A 44 -4.70 -20.57 -17.86
C SER A 44 -3.37 -20.03 -17.35
N ASP A 45 -2.31 -20.25 -18.13
CA ASP A 45 -0.97 -19.79 -17.81
C ASP A 45 -0.84 -18.26 -17.85
N ALA A 46 -1.58 -17.59 -18.74
CA ALA A 46 -1.61 -16.12 -18.81
C ALA A 46 -2.11 -15.52 -17.49
N VAL A 47 -3.22 -16.04 -16.95
CA VAL A 47 -3.79 -15.58 -15.67
C VAL A 47 -2.85 -15.93 -14.51
N PHE A 48 -2.09 -17.02 -14.62
CA PHE A 48 -1.09 -17.37 -13.62
C PHE A 48 0.09 -16.38 -13.59
N GLU A 49 0.56 -15.91 -14.74
CA GLU A 49 1.58 -14.86 -14.80
C GLU A 49 1.05 -13.52 -14.30
N ASP A 50 -0.20 -13.16 -14.60
CA ASP A 50 -0.84 -11.97 -14.02
C ASP A 50 -0.89 -12.05 -12.49
N LEU A 51 -1.17 -13.24 -11.94
CA LEU A 51 -1.17 -13.46 -10.50
C LEU A 51 0.23 -13.28 -9.89
N ARG A 52 1.29 -13.70 -10.60
CA ARG A 52 2.68 -13.45 -10.20
C ARG A 52 3.02 -11.96 -10.23
N ASN A 53 2.62 -11.26 -11.29
CA ASN A 53 2.82 -9.81 -11.42
C ASN A 53 2.11 -9.05 -10.30
N ALA A 54 0.88 -9.45 -9.95
CA ALA A 54 0.14 -8.87 -8.84
C ALA A 54 0.87 -9.04 -7.49
N ILE A 55 1.48 -10.21 -7.25
CA ILE A 55 2.28 -10.44 -6.03
C ILE A 55 3.45 -9.46 -5.97
N ILE A 56 4.21 -9.33 -7.07
CA ILE A 56 5.36 -8.42 -7.16
C ILE A 56 4.91 -6.97 -6.92
N PHE A 57 3.85 -6.54 -7.59
CA PHE A 57 3.29 -5.21 -7.43
C PHE A 57 2.91 -4.91 -5.98
N MET A 58 2.19 -5.83 -5.31
CA MET A 58 1.80 -5.65 -3.91
C MET A 58 3.00 -5.57 -2.96
N THR A 59 4.03 -6.38 -3.19
CA THR A 59 5.27 -6.31 -2.41
C THR A 59 5.98 -4.96 -2.59
N ALA A 60 6.11 -4.51 -3.83
CA ALA A 60 6.72 -3.23 -4.17
C ALA A 60 5.92 -2.05 -3.64
N GLN A 61 4.59 -2.09 -3.69
CA GLN A 61 3.71 -1.05 -3.14
C GLN A 61 3.96 -0.84 -1.65
N ARG A 62 4.11 -1.93 -0.88
CA ARG A 62 4.40 -1.83 0.56
C ARG A 62 5.79 -1.25 0.80
N GLU A 63 6.80 -1.75 0.09
CA GLU A 63 8.18 -1.25 0.22
C GLU A 63 8.28 0.22 -0.16
N HIS A 64 7.64 0.62 -1.26
CA HIS A 64 7.52 2.01 -1.69
C HIS A 64 6.97 2.88 -0.56
N LYS A 65 5.86 2.47 0.08
CA LYS A 65 5.31 3.20 1.24
C LYS A 65 6.35 3.36 2.37
N VAL A 66 7.04 2.29 2.74
CA VAL A 66 8.08 2.32 3.79
C VAL A 66 9.23 3.27 3.43
N LEU A 67 9.67 3.27 2.17
CA LEU A 67 10.72 4.17 1.70
C LEU A 67 10.25 5.63 1.70
N LEU A 68 9.00 5.86 1.31
CA LEU A 68 8.40 7.18 1.28
C LEU A 68 8.31 7.78 2.69
N ASP A 69 7.80 7.01 3.65
CA ASP A 69 7.72 7.41 5.06
C ASP A 69 9.11 7.74 5.64
N ARG A 70 10.17 7.04 5.21
CA ARG A 70 11.54 7.23 5.69
C ARG A 70 12.23 8.45 5.09
N TYR A 71 12.17 8.60 3.77
CA TYR A 71 12.97 9.60 3.05
C TYR A 71 12.20 10.88 2.74
N ASN A 72 10.87 10.82 2.65
CA ASN A 72 10.02 11.98 2.43
C ASN A 72 8.78 11.92 3.35
N PRO A 73 8.94 12.09 4.68
CA PRO A 73 7.83 12.01 5.63
C PRO A 73 6.79 13.13 5.46
N LEU A 74 7.08 14.18 4.68
CA LEU A 74 6.17 15.31 4.46
C LEU A 74 5.32 15.16 3.20
N PHE A 75 5.35 14.00 2.54
CA PHE A 75 4.69 13.77 1.27
C PHE A 75 3.16 13.86 1.31
N ASP A 76 2.56 13.45 2.43
CA ASP A 76 1.11 13.42 2.64
C ASP A 76 0.57 14.74 3.21
N LEU A 77 1.46 15.68 3.53
CA LEU A 77 1.08 16.98 4.09
C LEU A 77 0.64 17.95 2.99
N THR A 78 -0.38 18.74 3.33
CA THR A 78 -0.76 19.92 2.56
C THR A 78 0.41 20.91 2.47
N ALA A 79 0.32 21.86 1.53
CA ALA A 79 1.38 22.85 1.35
C ALA A 79 1.65 23.66 2.63
N GLU A 80 0.59 24.06 3.34
CA GLU A 80 0.68 24.83 4.59
C GLU A 80 1.34 24.00 5.70
N GLU A 81 0.86 22.79 5.96
CA GLU A 81 1.42 21.89 6.98
C GLU A 81 2.90 21.57 6.72
N ARG A 82 3.28 21.42 5.44
CA ARG A 82 4.67 21.20 5.03
C ARG A 82 5.55 22.41 5.33
N ILE A 83 5.05 23.62 5.07
CA ILE A 83 5.75 24.86 5.39
C ILE A 83 5.93 24.96 6.92
N HIS A 84 4.87 24.74 7.71
CA HIS A 84 4.96 24.71 9.17
C HIS A 84 5.91 23.64 9.70
N ALA A 85 5.90 22.43 9.14
CA ALA A 85 6.82 21.35 9.52
C ALA A 85 8.28 21.70 9.20
N THR A 86 8.51 22.42 8.10
CA THR A 86 9.85 22.87 7.68
C THR A 86 10.34 24.03 8.56
N ALA A 87 9.48 24.99 8.89
CA ALA A 87 9.81 26.06 9.84
C ALA A 87 10.21 25.49 11.21
N ARG A 88 9.45 24.52 11.73
CA ARG A 88 9.76 23.85 13.00
C ARG A 88 11.09 23.12 13.00
N ARG A 89 11.56 22.60 11.85
CA ARG A 89 12.88 21.95 11.74
C ARG A 89 14.04 22.91 12.03
N VAL A 90 13.87 24.20 11.78
CA VAL A 90 14.88 25.23 12.05
C VAL A 90 14.60 26.01 13.34
N GLY A 91 13.65 25.54 14.17
CA GLY A 91 13.27 26.22 15.41
C GLY A 91 12.47 27.50 15.21
N LEU A 92 11.87 27.69 14.03
CA LEU A 92 11.00 28.83 13.72
C LEU A 92 9.53 28.38 13.70
N ASP A 93 8.62 29.32 13.98
CA ASP A 93 7.19 29.14 13.71
C ASP A 93 6.77 30.06 12.55
N MET A 94 5.71 29.68 11.85
CA MET A 94 5.20 30.50 10.75
C MET A 94 4.44 31.71 11.29
N PRO A 95 4.56 32.87 10.61
CA PRO A 95 3.77 34.03 10.97
C PRO A 95 2.27 33.77 10.77
N ILE A 96 1.45 34.38 11.64
CA ILE A 96 -0.01 34.37 11.49
C ILE A 96 -0.35 35.10 10.19
N THR A 97 -1.09 34.43 9.30
CA THR A 97 -1.57 35.04 8.07
C THR A 97 -2.59 36.15 8.40
N HIS A 98 -2.67 37.16 7.53
CA HIS A 98 -3.52 38.34 7.77
C HIS A 98 -4.96 37.94 8.10
N VAL A 99 -5.42 38.31 9.29
CA VAL A 99 -6.82 38.17 9.69
C VAL A 99 -7.52 39.47 9.30
N PRO A 100 -8.48 39.46 8.36
CA PRO A 100 -9.21 40.67 8.00
C PRO A 100 -10.03 41.13 9.21
N GLU A 101 -9.96 42.43 9.54
CA GLU A 101 -10.81 43.04 10.56
C GLU A 101 -12.26 43.09 10.03
N ASN A 102 -13.22 42.66 10.86
CA ASN A 102 -14.66 42.69 10.56
C ASN A 102 -15.22 44.11 10.55
#